data_AF-A0AAD2CY26-F1
#
_entry.id   AF-A0AAD2CY26-F1
#
_cell.length_a   1.000
_cell.length_b   1.000
_cell.length_c   1.000
_cell.angle_alpha   90.00
_cell.angle_beta   90.00
_cell.angle_gamma   90.00
#
_symmetry.space_group_name_H-M   'P 1'
#
loop_
_entity.id
_entity.type
_entity.pdbx_description
1 polymer ?
#
loop_
_entity_poly.entity_id
_entity_poly.type
_entity_poly.pdbx_seq_one_letter_code
_entity_poly.pdbx_strand_id
1 'polypeptide(L)'
;MWTTSASSSNEAQSDRPTVQFPWRLHELLTEAETNGNDAIISWIPGTNNAFKVKNKEKFTNEILPEYFNATKYKSFQRNLNLWGFESITEGPNKGGCQHPIFIRGDRAKCHYMTRRRVISNANESLHRAVQAQELMRRWGMFDFYFRNGPQDRINAEDGRVSNANANDEA
;
A
#
# COMPACT_ATOMS: atom_id res chain seq x y z
N MET A 1 -44.19 10.36 -30.78
CA MET A 1 -44.20 9.82 -29.41
C MET A 1 -42.96 8.97 -29.21
N TRP A 2 -42.00 9.46 -28.44
CA TRP A 2 -40.95 8.66 -27.78
C TRP A 2 -40.60 9.38 -26.48
N THR A 3 -40.64 8.65 -25.38
CA THR A 3 -40.32 9.10 -24.02
C THR A 3 -38.87 8.74 -23.70
N THR A 4 -38.15 9.64 -23.01
CA THR A 4 -37.29 9.39 -21.83
C THR A 4 -36.32 10.55 -21.67
N SER A 5 -36.58 11.44 -20.70
CA SER A 5 -35.54 12.31 -20.14
C SER A 5 -35.02 11.68 -18.87
N ALA A 6 -33.80 11.13 -18.97
CA ALA A 6 -33.01 10.69 -17.84
C ALA A 6 -32.72 11.89 -16.94
N SER A 7 -33.15 11.82 -15.67
CA SER A 7 -32.67 12.73 -14.63
C SER A 7 -31.31 12.22 -14.16
N SER A 8 -30.25 12.71 -14.80
CA SER A 8 -28.89 12.63 -14.28
C SER A 8 -28.77 13.53 -13.06
N SER A 9 -28.93 12.96 -11.87
CA SER A 9 -28.48 13.60 -10.63
C SER A 9 -26.95 13.54 -10.58
N ASN A 10 -26.32 14.62 -11.03
CA ASN A 10 -24.94 14.98 -10.75
C ASN A 10 -24.80 15.21 -9.23
N GLU A 11 -24.34 14.20 -8.49
CA GLU A 11 -23.81 14.43 -7.15
C GLU A 11 -22.31 14.76 -7.24
N ALA A 12 -22.02 16.03 -6.96
CA ALA A 12 -20.68 16.54 -6.79
C ALA A 12 -20.01 15.95 -5.54
N GLN A 13 -19.17 14.94 -5.74
CA GLN A 13 -18.14 14.48 -4.81
C GLN A 13 -16.83 14.50 -5.62
N SER A 14 -15.76 15.21 -5.31
CA SER A 14 -15.08 15.37 -4.04
C SER A 14 -14.00 16.46 -4.21
N ASP A 15 -14.16 17.62 -3.59
CA ASP A 15 -13.06 18.57 -3.35
C ASP A 15 -12.53 18.41 -1.91
N ARG A 16 -12.43 17.16 -1.44
CA ARG A 16 -11.69 16.87 -0.21
C ARG A 16 -10.21 16.86 -0.58
N PRO A 17 -9.34 17.68 0.06
CA PRO A 17 -7.91 17.56 -0.14
C PRO A 17 -7.53 16.10 0.11
N THR A 18 -6.93 15.47 -0.90
CA THR A 18 -6.70 14.02 -0.88
C THR A 18 -5.86 13.68 0.34
N VAL A 19 -6.46 12.96 1.28
CA VAL A 19 -5.81 12.56 2.51
C VAL A 19 -4.54 11.79 2.14
N GLN A 20 -3.38 12.35 2.48
CA GLN A 20 -2.11 11.76 2.12
C GLN A 20 -1.86 10.50 2.95
N PHE A 21 -1.11 9.55 2.39
CA PHE A 21 -0.83 8.25 3.03
C PHE A 21 -0.40 8.34 4.51
N PRO A 22 0.53 9.24 4.94
CA PRO A 22 0.93 9.32 6.34
C PRO A 22 -0.23 9.71 7.24
N TRP A 23 -1.07 10.63 6.79
CA TRP A 23 -2.26 11.06 7.51
C TRP A 23 -3.20 9.87 7.73
N ARG A 24 -3.44 9.04 6.71
CA ARG A 24 -4.29 7.83 6.82
C ARG A 24 -3.67 6.75 7.70
N LEU A 25 -2.35 6.56 7.64
CA LEU A 25 -1.61 5.64 8.49
C LEU A 25 -1.67 6.03 9.97
N HIS A 26 -1.60 7.33 10.26
CA HIS A 26 -1.75 7.83 11.64
C HIS A 26 -3.13 7.55 12.22
N GLU A 27 -4.16 7.77 11.40
CA GLU A 27 -5.56 7.43 11.70
C GLU A 27 -5.69 5.95 12.07
N LEU A 28 -5.18 5.07 11.20
CA LEU A 28 -5.16 3.63 11.41
C LEU A 28 -4.51 3.25 12.76
N LEU A 29 -3.36 3.83 13.08
CA LEU A 29 -2.67 3.49 14.33
C LEU A 29 -3.41 3.97 15.58
N THR A 30 -4.11 5.11 15.47
CA THR A 30 -4.94 5.64 16.56
C THR A 30 -6.19 4.78 16.77
N GLU A 31 -6.81 4.37 15.67
CA GLU A 31 -8.00 3.52 15.71
C GLU A 31 -7.66 2.09 16.14
N ALA A 32 -6.50 1.55 15.73
CA ALA A 32 -6.04 0.25 16.19
C ALA A 32 -5.81 0.20 17.71
N GLU A 33 -5.28 1.27 18.29
CA GLU A 33 -5.13 1.39 19.75
C GLU A 33 -6.49 1.50 20.46
N THR A 34 -7.44 2.21 19.88
CA THR A 34 -8.79 2.40 20.46
C THR A 34 -9.63 1.12 20.38
N ASN A 35 -9.55 0.40 19.26
CA ASN A 35 -10.37 -0.79 18.98
C ASN A 35 -9.70 -2.09 19.47
N GLY A 36 -8.52 -2.03 20.09
CA GLY A 36 -7.81 -3.21 20.58
C GLY A 36 -7.14 -4.06 19.47
N ASN A 37 -6.89 -3.48 18.30
CA ASN A 37 -6.18 -4.12 17.19
C ASN A 37 -4.65 -4.04 17.31
N ASP A 38 -4.14 -3.75 18.50
CA ASP A 38 -2.71 -3.68 18.81
C ASP A 38 -1.94 -4.97 18.49
N ALA A 39 -2.64 -6.11 18.44
CA ALA A 39 -2.06 -7.40 18.04
C ALA A 39 -1.73 -7.47 16.54
N ILE A 40 -2.31 -6.61 15.71
CA ILE A 40 -2.11 -6.56 14.26
C ILE A 40 -1.08 -5.48 13.91
N ILE A 41 -1.34 -4.25 14.34
CA ILE A 41 -0.47 -3.09 14.14
C ILE A 41 -0.58 -2.18 15.36
N SER A 42 0.54 -1.71 15.89
CA SER A 42 0.53 -0.78 17.02
C SER A 42 1.72 0.18 16.98
N TRP A 43 1.62 1.27 17.73
CA TRP A 43 2.80 2.03 18.15
C TRP A 43 3.76 1.14 18.95
N ILE A 44 5.05 1.44 18.89
CA ILE A 44 6.07 0.75 19.68
C ILE A 44 6.17 1.42 21.06
N PRO A 45 6.01 0.65 22.17
CA PRO A 45 6.11 1.20 23.52
C PRO A 45 7.48 1.88 23.77
N GLY A 46 7.47 2.99 24.52
CA GLY A 46 8.68 3.75 24.84
C GLY A 46 9.19 4.65 23.71
N THR A 47 8.55 4.65 22.54
CA THR A 47 8.83 5.56 21.43
C THR A 47 7.58 6.32 21.03
N ASN A 48 7.75 7.53 20.49
CA ASN A 48 6.62 8.36 20.06
C ASN A 48 6.50 8.46 18.53
N ASN A 49 7.42 7.88 17.77
CA ASN A 49 7.53 8.09 16.33
C ASN A 49 7.75 6.80 15.52
N ALA A 50 7.49 5.66 16.16
CA ALA A 50 7.70 4.35 15.58
C ALA A 50 6.51 3.41 15.84
N PHE A 51 6.20 2.58 14.85
CA PHE A 51 5.13 1.60 14.90
C PHE A 51 5.60 0.25 14.34
N LYS A 52 4.85 -0.81 14.58
CA LYS A 52 5.18 -2.15 14.11
C LYS A 52 3.93 -2.90 13.68
N VAL A 53 4.01 -3.52 12.50
CA VAL A 53 3.04 -4.54 12.07
C VAL A 53 3.46 -5.87 12.69
N LYS A 54 2.66 -6.37 13.63
CA LYS A 54 2.92 -7.60 14.38
C LYS A 54 2.36 -8.83 13.65
N ASN A 55 1.15 -8.74 13.09
CA ASN A 55 0.53 -9.79 12.30
C ASN A 55 0.32 -9.33 10.84
N LYS A 56 1.23 -9.74 9.95
CA LYS A 56 1.21 -9.33 8.54
C LYS A 56 0.03 -9.92 7.76
N GLU A 57 -0.41 -11.12 8.09
CA GLU A 57 -1.48 -11.81 7.39
C GLU A 57 -2.82 -11.10 7.64
N LYS A 58 -3.18 -10.93 8.91
CA LYS A 58 -4.38 -10.17 9.29
C LYS A 58 -4.33 -8.73 8.78
N PHE A 59 -3.18 -8.07 8.90
CA PHE A 59 -3.01 -6.73 8.36
C PHE A 59 -3.28 -6.67 6.84
N THR A 60 -2.83 -7.67 6.09
CA THR A 60 -3.00 -7.69 4.63
C THR A 60 -4.44 -7.99 4.21
N ASN A 61 -5.12 -8.88 4.94
CA ASN A 61 -6.47 -9.35 4.58
C ASN A 61 -7.58 -8.43 5.10
N GLU A 62 -7.39 -7.83 6.28
CA GLU A 62 -8.41 -7.06 6.99
C GLU A 62 -8.17 -5.55 6.84
N ILE A 63 -6.96 -5.09 7.18
CA ILE A 63 -6.66 -3.65 7.32
C ILE A 63 -6.32 -2.96 5.99
N LEU A 64 -5.51 -3.58 5.13
CA LEU A 64 -5.08 -2.95 3.87
C LEU A 64 -6.23 -2.61 2.91
N PRO A 65 -7.22 -3.49 2.69
CA PRO A 65 -8.35 -3.17 1.82
C PRO A 65 -9.18 -2.01 2.38
N GLU A 66 -9.39 -2.00 3.70
CA GLU A 66 -10.19 -1.00 4.40
C GLU A 66 -9.55 0.41 4.40
N TYR A 67 -8.25 0.50 4.65
CA TYR A 67 -7.59 1.81 4.85
C TYR A 67 -6.93 2.36 3.60
N PHE A 68 -6.43 1.49 2.72
CA PHE A 68 -5.54 1.89 1.61
C PHE A 68 -6.01 1.39 0.25
N ASN A 69 -7.18 0.73 0.17
CA ASN A 69 -7.69 0.08 -1.05
C ASN A 69 -6.62 -0.78 -1.74
N ALA A 70 -5.85 -1.52 -0.93
CA ALA A 70 -4.72 -2.32 -1.37
C ALA A 70 -4.89 -3.75 -0.89
N THR A 71 -4.44 -4.71 -1.71
CA THR A 71 -4.51 -6.14 -1.39
C THR A 71 -3.14 -6.75 -1.12
N LYS A 72 -2.07 -5.97 -1.32
CA LYS A 72 -0.68 -6.45 -1.26
C LYS A 72 0.11 -5.66 -0.23
N TYR A 73 0.71 -6.36 0.73
CA TYR A 73 1.63 -5.79 1.71
C TYR A 73 2.78 -4.99 1.06
N LYS A 74 3.26 -5.44 -0.10
CA LYS A 74 4.32 -4.74 -0.86
C LYS A 74 3.93 -3.30 -1.23
N SER A 75 2.67 -3.05 -1.53
CA SER A 75 2.16 -1.70 -1.84
C SER A 75 2.24 -0.79 -0.63
N PHE A 76 1.92 -1.33 0.56
CA PHE A 76 2.06 -0.62 1.82
C PHE A 76 3.52 -0.28 2.12
N GLN A 77 4.43 -1.26 2.02
CA GLN A 77 5.87 -1.03 2.20
C GLN A 77 6.42 0.00 1.20
N ARG A 78 5.96 -0.03 -0.05
CA ARG A 78 6.34 0.98 -1.04
C ARG A 78 5.91 2.38 -0.63
N ASN A 79 4.70 2.54 -0.08
CA ASN A 79 4.27 3.82 0.43
C ASN A 79 5.14 4.28 1.62
N LEU A 80 5.43 3.40 2.59
CA LEU A 80 6.38 3.72 3.67
C LEU A 80 7.71 4.25 3.12
N ASN A 81 8.27 3.57 2.12
CA ASN A 81 9.50 4.00 1.46
C ASN A 81 9.32 5.32 0.69
N LEU A 82 8.20 5.58 0.04
CA LEU A 82 8.00 6.85 -0.67
C LEU A 82 7.87 8.02 0.29
N TRP A 83 7.43 7.77 1.52
CA TRP A 83 7.25 8.78 2.57
C TRP A 83 8.40 8.85 3.58
N GLY A 84 9.50 8.16 3.30
CA GLY A 84 10.73 8.29 4.08
C GLY A 84 10.81 7.49 5.36
N PHE A 85 9.87 6.58 5.62
CA PHE A 85 9.96 5.69 6.78
C PHE A 85 11.18 4.79 6.70
N GLU A 86 11.80 4.55 7.85
CA GLU A 86 12.97 3.69 8.00
C GLU A 86 12.62 2.46 8.83
N SER A 87 13.19 1.29 8.50
CA SER A 87 13.04 0.13 9.37
C SER A 87 13.97 0.22 10.56
N ILE A 88 13.47 -0.28 11.67
CA ILE A 88 14.28 -0.63 12.81
C ILE A 88 14.86 -2.03 12.53
N THR A 89 16.16 -2.10 12.28
CA THR A 89 16.87 -3.34 11.91
C THR A 89 17.46 -4.09 13.10
N GLU A 90 17.66 -3.40 14.21
CA GLU A 90 18.40 -3.89 15.37
C GLU A 90 17.63 -3.67 16.68
N GLY A 91 18.03 -4.41 17.72
CA GLY A 91 17.46 -4.30 19.05
C GLY A 91 16.07 -4.94 19.22
N PRO A 92 15.42 -4.73 20.39
CA PRO A 92 14.15 -5.36 20.74
C PRO A 92 12.99 -4.92 19.83
N ASN A 93 13.12 -3.77 19.18
CA ASN A 93 12.10 -3.18 18.31
C ASN A 93 12.30 -3.55 16.82
N LYS A 94 13.20 -4.50 16.52
CA LYS A 94 13.45 -4.98 15.15
C LYS A 94 12.18 -5.31 14.40
N GLY A 95 12.11 -4.90 13.14
CA GLY A 95 10.95 -5.06 12.26
C GLY A 95 9.88 -3.96 12.42
N GLY A 96 10.11 -2.99 13.30
CA GLY A 96 9.35 -1.74 13.35
C GLY A 96 9.71 -0.79 12.21
N CYS A 97 8.89 0.24 12.03
CA CYS A 97 9.10 1.35 11.12
C CYS A 97 9.06 2.65 11.92
N GLN A 98 9.95 3.59 11.62
CA GLN A 98 10.03 4.90 12.30
C GLN A 98 10.17 6.04 11.31
N HIS A 99 9.73 7.23 11.71
CA HIS A 99 9.98 8.46 10.97
C HIS A 99 10.01 9.67 11.92
N PRO A 100 11.01 10.57 11.83
CA PRO A 100 11.20 11.66 12.81
C PRO A 100 9.99 12.59 13.00
N ILE A 101 9.22 12.83 11.93
CA ILE A 101 8.06 13.75 11.93
C ILE A 101 6.73 13.01 12.17
N PHE A 102 6.73 11.68 12.11
CA PHE A 102 5.51 10.89 12.27
C PHE A 102 5.23 10.63 13.75
N ILE A 103 4.65 11.61 14.43
CA ILE A 103 4.51 11.61 15.90
C ILE A 103 3.14 11.09 16.35
N ARG A 104 3.14 10.12 17.26
CA ARG A 104 1.95 9.60 17.95
C ARG A 104 1.17 10.73 18.62
N GLY A 105 -0.14 10.77 18.40
CA GLY A 105 -1.03 11.80 18.93
C GLY A 105 -0.98 13.15 18.21
N ASP A 106 0.02 13.39 17.35
CA ASP A 106 0.14 14.63 16.58
C ASP A 106 0.11 14.35 15.08
N ARG A 107 -1.12 14.17 14.59
CA ARG A 107 -1.39 13.91 13.18
C ARG A 107 -1.04 15.08 12.28
N ALA A 108 -1.17 16.32 12.79
CA ALA A 108 -0.96 17.54 12.02
C ALA A 108 0.46 17.61 11.45
N LYS A 109 1.46 17.06 12.16
CA LYS A 109 2.84 16.95 11.67
C LYS A 109 3.00 16.18 10.37
N CYS A 110 2.06 15.29 10.02
CA CYS A 110 2.08 14.60 8.73
C CYS A 110 2.05 15.57 7.54
N HIS A 111 1.55 16.79 7.71
CA HIS A 111 1.56 17.83 6.68
C HIS A 111 2.99 18.21 6.23
N TYR A 112 3.98 18.11 7.11
CA TYR A 112 5.38 18.41 6.81
C TYR A 112 6.12 17.23 6.16
N MET A 113 5.51 16.04 6.10
CA MET A 113 6.11 14.91 5.41
C MET A 113 6.03 15.13 3.91
N THR A 114 7.11 14.79 3.20
CA THR A 114 7.19 14.95 1.75
C THR A 114 7.33 13.60 1.07
N ARG A 115 6.50 13.35 0.05
CA ARG A 115 6.64 12.17 -0.79
C ARG A 115 7.85 12.33 -1.70
N ARG A 116 8.77 11.37 -1.64
CA ARG A 116 9.90 11.29 -2.58
C ARG A 116 9.37 11.12 -4.00
N ARG A 117 9.84 11.97 -4.93
CA ARG A 117 9.52 11.81 -6.35
C ARG A 117 10.17 10.54 -6.88
N VAL A 118 9.42 9.82 -7.70
CA VAL A 118 9.97 8.76 -8.52
C VAL A 118 10.29 9.41 -9.85
N ILE A 119 11.56 9.75 -10.08
CA ILE A 119 11.98 10.23 -11.38
C ILE A 119 12.21 8.97 -12.24
N SER A 120 12.03 9.09 -13.56
CA SER A 120 12.15 7.97 -14.49
C SER A 120 13.28 8.25 -15.47
N ASN A 121 14.52 8.27 -14.99
CA ASN A 121 15.68 8.31 -15.86
C ASN A 121 16.28 6.89 -16.03
N ALA A 122 16.83 6.54 -17.19
CA ALA A 122 17.33 5.19 -17.47
C ALA A 122 18.45 4.72 -16.49
N ASN A 123 19.30 5.65 -16.03
CA ASN A 123 20.29 5.39 -14.97
C ASN A 123 19.65 5.12 -13.59
N GLU A 124 18.40 5.55 -13.41
CA GLU A 124 17.61 5.37 -12.20
C GLU A 124 16.98 3.98 -12.15
N SER A 125 16.81 3.26 -13.26
CA SER A 125 16.42 1.84 -13.25
C SER A 125 17.43 0.99 -12.48
N LEU A 126 18.73 1.27 -12.67
CA LEU A 126 19.81 0.66 -11.90
C LEU A 126 19.81 1.16 -10.46
N HIS A 127 19.66 2.47 -10.23
CA HIS A 127 19.58 3.01 -8.87
C HIS A 127 18.35 2.51 -8.10
N ARG A 128 17.24 2.22 -8.77
CA ARG A 128 16.03 1.60 -8.23
C ARG A 128 16.21 0.12 -8.02
N ALA A 129 16.92 -0.60 -8.90
CA ALA A 129 17.27 -1.99 -8.69
C ALA A 129 18.22 -2.15 -7.50
N VAL A 130 19.21 -1.26 -7.38
CA VAL A 130 20.18 -1.21 -6.27
C VAL A 130 19.50 -0.77 -4.98
N GLN A 131 18.71 0.30 -4.97
CA GLN A 131 17.91 0.68 -3.80
C GLN A 131 16.90 -0.40 -3.44
N ALA A 132 16.21 -1.04 -4.40
CA ALA A 132 15.30 -2.13 -4.11
C ALA A 132 16.04 -3.34 -3.53
N GLN A 133 17.21 -3.70 -4.06
CA GLN A 133 18.07 -4.76 -3.52
C GLN A 133 18.59 -4.41 -2.11
N GLU A 134 19.04 -3.19 -1.88
CA GLU A 134 19.49 -2.72 -0.56
C GLU A 134 18.34 -2.66 0.44
N LEU A 135 17.15 -2.20 0.03
CA LEU A 135 15.95 -2.22 0.86
C LEU A 135 15.52 -3.67 1.16
N MET A 136 15.59 -4.57 0.18
CA MET A 136 15.32 -6.01 0.36
C MET A 136 16.32 -6.69 1.29
N ARG A 137 17.61 -6.32 1.19
CA ARG A 137 18.70 -6.82 2.04
C ARG A 137 18.63 -6.26 3.45
N ARG A 138 18.41 -4.95 3.61
CA ARG A 138 18.35 -4.22 4.89
C ARG A 138 17.13 -4.60 5.73
N TRP A 139 16.04 -5.06 5.11
CA TRP A 139 14.81 -5.46 5.79
C TRP A 139 14.64 -6.98 5.95
N GLY A 140 15.66 -7.79 5.65
CA GLY A 140 15.59 -9.26 5.74
C GLY A 140 14.47 -9.85 4.87
N MET A 141 14.13 -9.18 3.78
CA MET A 141 12.95 -9.49 2.96
C MET A 141 13.23 -10.65 1.98
N PHE A 142 14.43 -11.22 2.03
CA PHE A 142 14.91 -12.32 1.19
C PHE A 142 14.19 -13.65 1.49
N ASP A 143 14.04 -14.02 2.77
CA ASP A 143 13.37 -15.28 3.18
C ASP A 143 11.87 -15.29 2.84
N PHE A 144 11.22 -14.13 2.88
CA PHE A 144 9.79 -13.99 2.55
C PHE A 144 9.53 -14.00 1.04
N TYR A 145 10.46 -13.46 0.23
CA TYR A 145 10.30 -13.37 -1.22
C TYR A 145 10.53 -14.70 -1.95
N PHE A 146 11.37 -15.60 -1.44
CA PHE A 146 11.57 -16.92 -2.05
C PHE A 146 10.53 -17.95 -1.62
N ARG A 147 9.95 -17.80 -0.42
CA ARG A 147 8.90 -18.71 0.06
C ARG A 147 7.50 -18.37 -0.48
N ASN A 148 7.27 -17.13 -0.92
CA ASN A 148 6.00 -16.67 -1.50
C ASN A 148 6.21 -15.76 -2.74
N GLY A 149 7.22 -16.08 -3.56
CA GLY A 149 7.50 -15.43 -4.86
C GLY A 149 6.49 -15.80 -5.95
N PRO A 150 6.51 -15.11 -7.10
CA PRO A 150 5.32 -14.67 -7.82
C PRO A 150 4.39 -15.80 -8.28
N GLN A 151 3.11 -15.73 -7.89
CA GLN A 151 2.05 -16.49 -8.54
C GLN A 151 1.61 -15.72 -9.79
N ASP A 152 2.40 -15.81 -10.85
CA ASP A 152 1.96 -15.40 -12.18
C ASP A 152 0.91 -16.41 -12.65
N ARG A 153 -0.37 -16.18 -12.33
CA ARG A 153 -1.46 -16.78 -13.12
C ARG A 153 -1.73 -15.86 -14.29
N ILE A 154 -1.04 -16.14 -15.39
CA ILE A 154 -1.64 -16.08 -16.72
C ILE A 154 -2.95 -16.87 -16.68
N ASN A 155 -4.09 -16.18 -16.58
CA ASN A 155 -5.35 -16.76 -17.02
C ASN A 155 -5.39 -16.61 -18.55
N ALA A 156 -4.63 -17.45 -19.23
CA ALA A 156 -4.97 -17.86 -20.59
C ALA A 156 -5.74 -19.17 -20.43
N GLU A 157 -6.80 -19.34 -21.23
CA GLU A 157 -7.77 -20.45 -21.21
C GLU A 157 -9.04 -20.18 -20.40
N ASP A 158 -9.97 -19.44 -21.03
CA ASP A 158 -11.34 -19.92 -21.14
C ASP A 158 -11.65 -20.07 -22.63
N GLY A 159 -12.04 -21.28 -23.03
CA GLY A 159 -12.18 -21.71 -24.41
C GLY A 159 -13.57 -21.47 -25.01
N ARG A 160 -13.55 -21.28 -26.34
CA ARG A 160 -14.53 -21.71 -27.36
C ARG A 160 -16.03 -21.60 -27.05
N VAL A 161 -16.72 -20.83 -27.91
CA VAL A 161 -17.78 -21.41 -28.77
C VAL A 161 -17.64 -20.86 -30.20
N SER A 162 -17.68 -21.79 -31.13
CA SER A 162 -17.80 -21.69 -32.58
C SER A 162 -18.88 -20.74 -33.08
N ASN A 163 -18.63 -20.08 -34.21
CA ASN A 163 -19.67 -20.01 -35.23
C ASN A 163 -19.06 -20.16 -36.63
N ALA A 164 -19.43 -21.23 -37.29
CA ALA A 164 -19.29 -21.39 -38.72
C ALA A 164 -20.37 -20.53 -39.39
N ASN A 165 -20.01 -19.78 -40.42
CA ASN A 165 -20.92 -19.54 -41.53
C ASN A 165 -20.09 -19.42 -42.81
N ALA A 166 -20.30 -20.40 -43.67
CA ALA A 166 -20.03 -20.32 -45.09
C ALA A 166 -21.06 -19.38 -45.74
N ASN A 167 -20.63 -18.65 -46.77
CA ASN A 167 -21.32 -18.23 -48.00
C ASN A 167 -20.52 -17.03 -48.56
N ASP A 168 -19.77 -17.20 -49.65
CA ASP A 168 -20.17 -17.14 -51.08
C ASP A 168 -20.30 -15.71 -51.63
N GLU A 169 -19.72 -15.53 -52.84
CA GLU A 169 -19.85 -14.42 -53.81
C GLU A 169 -19.22 -13.05 -53.42
N ALA A 170 -18.44 -12.34 -54.25
CA ALA A 170 -18.27 -12.32 -55.70
C ALA A 170 -16.84 -11.89 -56.12
#